data_AF-A0A0F8XPS7-F1
#
_entry.id   AF-A0A0F8XPS7-F1
#
_cell.length_a   1.000
_cell.length_b   1.000
_cell.length_c   1.000
_cell.angle_alpha   90.00
_cell.angle_beta   90.00
_cell.angle_gamma   90.00
#
_symmetry.space_group_name_H-M   'P 1'
#
loop_
_entity.id
_entity.type
_entity.pdbx_description
1 polymer ?
#
loop_
_entity_poly.entity_id
_entity_poly.type
_entity_poly.pdbx_seq_one_letter_code
_entity_poly.pdbx_strand_id
1 'polypeptide(L)' 'YAGAVGYFSFNGCCDFAIAIRSIFFDGEKGFVQSGSGIVSDSIPENEFKETGHKANAMLTALKEASN' A
#
# COMPACT_ATOMS: atom_id res chain seq x y z
N TYR A 1 -4.92 3.30 -4.76
CA TYR A 1 -4.19 3.50 -3.49
C TYR A 1 -5.06 4.31 -2.52
N ALA A 2 -5.03 4.00 -1.23
CA ALA A 2 -5.79 4.67 -0.16
C ALA A 2 -7.34 4.57 -0.25
N GLY A 3 -7.88 3.83 -1.22
CA GLY A 3 -9.29 3.43 -1.24
C GLY A 3 -9.58 2.33 -0.20
N ALA A 4 -10.71 1.63 -0.36
CA ALA A 4 -11.12 0.55 0.53
C ALA A 4 -11.26 -0.77 -0.24
N VAL A 5 -10.83 -1.87 0.36
CA VAL A 5 -11.03 -3.24 -0.14
C VAL A 5 -11.73 -4.04 0.94
N GLY A 6 -12.83 -4.67 0.60
CA GLY A 6 -13.70 -5.32 1.58
C GLY A 6 -15.01 -5.78 0.98
N TYR A 7 -16.03 -5.96 1.82
CA TYR A 7 -17.31 -6.51 1.40
C TYR A 7 -18.49 -5.89 2.15
N PHE A 8 -19.66 -6.00 1.51
CA PHE A 8 -20.96 -5.89 2.15
C PHE A 8 -21.60 -7.30 2.18
N SER A 9 -22.24 -7.64 3.29
CA SER A 9 -22.92 -8.92 3.49
C SER A 9 -24.43 -8.75 3.40
N PHE A 10 -25.15 -9.81 3.04
CA PHE A 10 -26.61 -9.83 2.96
C PHE A 10 -27.31 -9.57 4.30
N ASN A 11 -26.61 -9.73 5.43
CA ASN A 11 -27.12 -9.37 6.76
C ASN A 11 -26.92 -7.88 7.12
N GLY A 12 -26.48 -7.05 6.17
CA GLY A 12 -26.27 -5.63 6.37
C GLY A 12 -24.92 -5.26 7.02
N CYS A 13 -24.09 -6.23 7.38
CA CYS A 13 -22.73 -5.96 7.87
C CYS A 13 -21.78 -5.61 6.71
N CYS A 14 -20.71 -4.89 7.05
CA CYS A 14 -19.60 -4.65 6.13
C CYS A 14 -18.27 -4.60 6.87
N ASP A 15 -17.20 -4.95 6.17
CA ASP A 15 -15.83 -4.82 6.66
C ASP A 15 -14.91 -4.43 5.51
N PHE A 16 -14.00 -3.49 5.78
CA PHE A 16 -13.12 -2.89 4.79
C PHE A 16 -11.75 -2.58 5.38
N ALA A 17 -10.71 -2.97 4.64
CA ALA A 17 -9.35 -2.53 4.86
C ALA A 17 -9.02 -1.34 3.96
N ILE A 18 -8.15 -0.44 4.44
CA ILE A 18 -7.57 0.60 3.61
C ILE A 18 -6.60 -0.04 2.62
N ALA A 19 -6.71 0.31 1.34
CA ALA A 19 -5.91 -0.22 0.23
C ALA A 19 -4.49 0.39 0.21
N ILE A 20 -3.71 0.06 1.24
CA ILE A 20 -2.28 0.34 1.41
C ILE A 20 -1.52 -0.98 1.60
N ARG A 21 -0.19 -0.97 1.40
CA ARG A 21 0.62 -2.21 1.40
C ARG A 21 0.01 -3.25 0.44
N SER A 22 -0.34 -2.79 -0.76
CA SER A 22 -0.97 -3.61 -1.81
C SER A 22 -0.20 -3.43 -3.11
N ILE A 23 -0.22 -4.47 -3.95
CA ILE A 23 0.27 -4.42 -5.33
C ILE A 23 -0.97 -4.45 -6.24
N PHE A 24 -1.10 -3.49 -7.14
CA PHE A 24 -2.16 -3.47 -8.16
C PHE A 24 -1.60 -3.93 -9.48
N PHE A 25 -2.21 -4.93 -10.11
CA PHE A 25 -1.79 -5.43 -11.41
C PHE A 25 -2.73 -4.97 -12.52
N ASP A 26 -2.16 -4.54 -13.64
CA ASP A 26 -2.85 -4.29 -14.90
C ASP A 26 -2.07 -5.03 -16.01
N GLY A 27 -2.63 -6.15 -16.46
CA GLY A 27 -1.92 -7.11 -17.31
C GLY A 27 -0.63 -7.61 -16.65
N GLU A 28 0.49 -7.42 -17.34
CA GLU A 28 1.82 -7.84 -16.86
C GLU A 28 2.52 -6.80 -15.99
N LYS A 29 1.91 -5.63 -15.75
CA LYS A 29 2.52 -4.53 -14.97
C LYS A 29 1.91 -4.44 -13.58
N GLY A 30 2.77 -4.49 -12.56
CA GLY A 30 2.41 -4.26 -11.17
C GLY A 30 2.78 -2.85 -10.70
N PHE A 31 1.93 -2.24 -9.88
CA PHE A 31 2.14 -0.93 -9.27
C PHE A 31 2.06 -1.02 -7.75
N VAL A 32 3.04 -0.42 -7.07
CA VAL A 32 3.04 -0.22 -5.62
C VAL A 32 3.07 1.27 -5.34
N GLN A 33 2.21 1.71 -4.44
CA GLN A 33 2.18 3.10 -3.98
C GLN A 33 2.29 3.13 -2.46
N SER A 34 3.06 4.09 -1.97
CA SER A 34 3.26 4.37 -0.56
C SER A 34 3.29 5.88 -0.34
N GLY A 35 3.16 6.28 0.92
CA GLY A 35 3.10 7.68 1.33
C GLY A 35 3.52 7.83 2.79
N SER A 36 3.67 9.08 3.21
CA SER A 36 3.98 9.43 4.59
C SER A 36 3.05 10.54 5.09
N GLY A 37 2.87 10.59 6.40
CA GLY A 37 2.10 11.65 7.05
C GLY A 37 3.01 12.84 7.30
N ILE A 38 2.75 13.97 6.64
CA ILE A 38 3.56 15.19 6.81
C ILE A 38 2.99 16.02 7.96
N VAL A 39 3.85 16.39 8.91
CA VAL A 39 3.56 17.31 10.01
C VAL A 39 4.52 18.51 9.97
N SER A 40 4.34 19.50 10.86
CA SER A 40 5.14 20.73 10.85
C SER A 40 6.65 20.49 10.93
N ASP A 41 7.04 19.45 11.68
CA ASP A 41 8.44 19.16 12.01
C ASP A 41 9.01 18.04 11.11
N SER A 42 8.26 17.63 10.07
CA SER A 42 8.70 16.60 9.13
C SER A 42 9.95 17.04 8.38
N ILE A 43 10.90 16.10 8.24
CA ILE A 43 12.14 16.30 7.50
C ILE A 43 11.98 15.60 6.14
N PRO A 44 11.99 16.31 4.99
CA PRO A 44 11.71 15.74 3.68
C PRO A 44 12.49 14.46 3.36
N GLU A 45 13.76 14.40 3.73
CA GLU A 45 14.63 13.25 3.49
C GLU A 45 14.20 12.01 4.30
N ASN A 46 13.70 12.21 5.51
CA ASN A 46 13.21 11.11 6.36
C ASN A 46 11.89 10.56 5.82
N GLU A 47 10.97 11.45 5.43
CA GLU A 47 9.68 11.07 4.86
C GLU A 47 9.86 10.30 3.54
N PHE A 48 10.78 10.75 2.69
CA PHE A 48 11.12 10.05 1.46
C PHE A 48 11.65 8.63 1.74
N LYS A 49 12.58 8.48 2.69
CA LYS A 49 13.09 7.16 3.12
C LYS A 49 11.97 6.28 3.66
N GLU A 50 11.06 6.83 4.45
CA GLU A 50 9.90 6.10 4.99
C GLU A 50 8.99 5.57 3.89
N THR A 51 8.65 6.39 2.88
CA THR A 51 7.85 5.94 1.74
C THR A 51 8.54 4.79 0.99
N GLY A 52 9.85 4.90 0.80
CA GLY A 52 10.68 3.85 0.21
C GLY A 52 10.62 2.54 1.02
N HIS A 53 10.81 2.60 2.34
CA HIS A 53 10.73 1.42 3.21
C HIS A 53 9.36 0.75 3.16
N LYS A 54 8.26 1.52 3.18
CA LYS A 54 6.89 1.00 3.08
C LYS A 54 6.64 0.28 1.75
N ALA A 55 7.13 0.84 0.64
CA ALA A 55 6.99 0.23 -0.69
C ALA A 55 7.87 -1.02 -0.84
N ASN A 56 9.10 -0.98 -0.31
CA ASN A 56 10.07 -2.06 -0.44
C ASN A 56 9.55 -3.38 0.15
N ALA A 57 8.77 -3.33 1.24
CA ALA A 57 8.12 -4.52 1.80
C ALA A 57 7.31 -5.31 0.76
N MET A 58 6.56 -4.61 -0.11
CA MET A 58 5.77 -5.26 -1.16
C MET A 58 6.64 -5.76 -2.31
N LEU A 59 7.65 -4.98 -2.69
CA LEU A 59 8.58 -5.35 -3.77
C LEU A 59 9.41 -6.58 -3.41
N THR A 60 9.90 -6.67 -2.17
CA THR A 60 10.59 -7.85 -1.66
C THR A 60 9.69 -9.08 -1.68
N ALA A 61 8.46 -8.96 -1.19
CA ALA A 61 7.49 -10.07 -1.23
C ALA A 61 7.23 -10.57 -2.65
N LEU A 62 7.09 -9.67 -3.63
CA LEU A 62 6.91 -10.04 -5.03
C LEU A 62 8.16 -10.75 -5.59
N LYS A 63 9.35 -10.26 -5.26
CA LYS A 63 10.62 -10.85 -5.70
C LYS A 63 10.80 -12.26 -5.12
N GLU A 64 10.49 -12.45 -3.85
CA GLU A 64 10.56 -13.76 -3.19
C GLU A 64 9.56 -14.75 -3.79
N ALA A 65 8.35 -14.32 -4.12
CA ALA A 65 7.33 -15.16 -4.75
C ALA A 65 7.64 -15.55 -6.21
N SER A 66 8.59 -14.86 -6.85
CA SER A 66 8.99 -15.10 -8.25
C SER A 66 10.22 -16.01 -8.39
N ASN A 67 10.83 -16.44 -7.27
CA ASN A 67 11.94 -17.40 -7.23
C ASN A 67 11.42 -18.83 -7.07
#